data_AF-A0A537UXU4-F1
#
_entry.id   AF-A0A537UXU4-F1
#
_cell.length_a   1.000
_cell.length_b   1.000
_cell.length_c   1.000
_cell.angle_alpha   90.00
_cell.angle_beta   90.00
_cell.angle_gamma   90.00
#
_symmetry.space_group_name_H-M   'P 1'
#
loop_
_entity.id
_entity.type
_entity.pdbx_description
1 polymer ?
#
loop_
_entity_poly.entity_id
_entity_poly.type
_entity_poly.pdbx_seq_one_letter_code
_entity_poly.pdbx_strand_id
1 'polypeptide(L)'
;VSAVLASKRIQANDKEMFRHVGVEPAEVPILGLKSTVHFRADFQPIAEAILCVNSPGAHVSDPAELSYSHLRPGIRLRPMGPTRA
;
A
#
# COMPACT_ATOMS: atom_id res chain seq x y z
N VAL A 1 -9.23 9.88 -15.35
CA VAL A 1 -8.65 8.83 -14.49
C VAL A 1 -7.96 7.83 -15.39
N SER A 2 -6.69 7.50 -15.11
CA SER A 2 -5.88 6.57 -15.90
C SER A 2 -5.40 5.43 -15.02
N ALA A 3 -5.17 4.25 -15.61
CA ALA A 3 -4.68 3.07 -14.90
C ALA A 3 -3.56 2.40 -15.72
N VAL A 4 -2.46 2.08 -15.04
CA VAL A 4 -1.37 1.28 -15.60
C VAL A 4 -1.61 -0.17 -15.19
N LEU A 5 -1.65 -1.08 -16.16
CA LEU A 5 -1.91 -2.50 -15.94
C LEU A 5 -0.64 -3.32 -16.14
N ALA A 6 -0.49 -4.38 -15.34
CA ALA A 6 0.55 -5.38 -15.49
C ALA A 6 -0.06 -6.78 -15.56
N SER A 7 0.45 -7.63 -16.47
CA SER A 7 -0.01 -9.01 -16.62
C SER A 7 0.48 -9.95 -15.52
N LYS A 8 1.50 -9.52 -14.77
CA LYS A 8 2.08 -10.24 -13.62
C LYS A 8 1.95 -9.38 -12.37
N ARG A 9 1.92 -10.05 -11.21
CA ARG A 9 1.91 -9.38 -9.91
C ARG A 9 3.20 -8.58 -9.74
N ILE A 10 3.07 -7.27 -9.68
CA ILE A 10 4.17 -6.34 -9.48
C ILE A 10 3.68 -5.12 -8.69
N GLN A 11 4.60 -4.46 -7.99
CA GLN A 11 4.35 -3.20 -7.30
C GLN A 11 5.01 -2.07 -8.08
N ALA A 12 4.44 -0.86 -8.02
CA ALA A 12 5.08 0.34 -8.54
C ALA A 12 6.23 0.74 -7.60
N ASN A 13 7.41 0.17 -7.83
CA ASN A 13 8.58 0.34 -6.97
C ASN A 13 9.29 1.68 -7.20
N ASP A 14 9.27 2.17 -8.44
CA ASP A 14 9.95 3.38 -8.87
C ASP A 14 9.20 4.10 -10.00
N LYS A 15 9.61 5.33 -10.29
CA LYS A 15 9.06 6.20 -11.31
C LYS A 15 9.32 5.70 -12.73
N GLU A 16 10.38 4.92 -12.97
CA GLU A 16 10.73 4.42 -14.31
C GLU A 16 9.68 3.44 -14.83
N MET A 17 9.02 2.69 -13.94
CA MET A 17 7.90 1.83 -14.33
C MET A 17 6.76 2.60 -15.02
N PHE A 18 6.49 3.84 -14.59
CA PHE A 18 5.49 4.71 -15.22
C PHE A 18 6.03 5.35 -16.51
N ARG A 19 7.28 5.81 -16.50
CA ARG A 19 7.93 6.39 -17.68
C ARG A 19 8.03 5.39 -18.83
N HIS A 20 8.28 4.12 -18.51
CA HIS A 20 8.30 3.03 -19.48
C HIS A 20 6.98 2.90 -20.28
N VAL A 21 5.85 3.29 -19.69
CA VAL A 21 4.54 3.30 -20.35
C VAL A 21 4.09 4.71 -20.77
N GLY A 22 5.01 5.67 -20.79
CA GLY A 22 4.78 7.04 -21.26
C GLY A 22 4.09 7.97 -20.25
N VAL A 23 4.10 7.65 -18.96
CA VAL A 23 3.54 8.50 -17.90
C VAL A 23 4.68 9.11 -17.09
N GLU A 24 4.75 10.44 -17.05
CA GLU A 24 5.67 11.16 -16.15
C GLU A 24 5.01 11.34 -14.77
N PRO A 25 5.47 10.66 -13.69
CA PRO A 25 4.81 10.72 -12.40
C PRO A 25 4.76 12.12 -11.77
N ALA A 26 5.78 12.95 -12.02
CA ALA A 26 5.86 14.30 -11.46
C ALA A 26 4.84 15.27 -12.07
N GLU A 27 4.26 14.95 -13.23
CA GLU A 27 3.22 15.74 -13.90
C GLU A 27 1.80 15.29 -13.52
N VAL A 28 1.67 14.19 -12.76
CA VAL A 28 0.38 13.67 -12.32
C VAL A 28 -0.03 14.35 -11.00
N PRO A 29 -1.16 15.10 -10.95
CA PRO A 29 -1.56 15.82 -9.74
C PRO A 29 -1.82 14.91 -8.52
N ILE A 30 -2.31 13.69 -8.77
CA ILE A 30 -2.57 12.69 -7.72
C ILE A 30 -2.15 11.32 -8.25
N LEU A 31 -1.15 10.72 -7.60
CA LEU A 31 -0.67 9.39 -7.92
C LEU A 31 -1.14 8.36 -6.88
N GLY A 32 -1.94 7.38 -7.33
CA GLY A 32 -2.40 6.27 -6.50
C GLY A 32 -1.44 5.09 -6.56
N LEU A 33 -0.81 4.75 -5.43
CA LEU A 33 0.15 3.63 -5.34
C LEU A 33 -0.35 2.56 -4.38
N LYS A 34 -0.45 1.31 -4.84
CA LYS A 34 -0.79 0.17 -3.98
C LYS A 34 0.46 -0.33 -3.26
N SER A 35 0.87 0.39 -2.21
CA SER A 35 2.06 0.09 -1.42
C SER A 35 1.92 0.63 0.00
N THR A 36 2.59 0.01 0.97
CA THR A 36 2.57 0.45 2.37
C THR A 36 3.75 1.36 2.70
N VAL A 37 4.95 1.04 2.19
CA VAL A 37 6.20 1.76 2.55
C VAL A 37 7.21 1.91 1.42
N HIS A 38 7.41 0.89 0.57
CA HIS A 38 8.52 0.86 -0.39
C HIS A 38 8.51 2.01 -1.41
N PHE A 39 7.31 2.50 -1.77
CA PHE A 39 7.16 3.62 -2.71
C PHE A 39 7.85 4.91 -2.22
N ARG A 40 8.03 5.08 -0.91
CA ARG A 40 8.55 6.32 -0.35
C ARG A 40 9.96 6.65 -0.83
N ALA A 41 10.79 5.63 -1.05
CA ALA A 41 12.18 5.83 -1.45
C ALA A 41 12.29 6.65 -2.74
N ASP A 42 11.43 6.40 -3.71
CA ASP A 42 11.53 7.02 -5.04
C ASP A 42 10.43 8.06 -5.34
N PHE A 43 9.23 7.90 -4.77
CA PHE A 43 8.10 8.81 -5.02
C PHE A 43 7.98 9.94 -4.01
N GLN A 44 8.48 9.80 -2.77
CA GLN A 44 8.36 10.87 -1.77
C GLN A 44 9.05 12.18 -2.18
N PRO A 45 10.23 12.18 -2.86
CA PRO A 45 10.87 13.43 -3.29
C PRO A 45 10.05 14.28 -4.27
N ILE A 46 9.07 13.69 -4.98
CA ILE A 46 8.21 14.42 -5.93
C ILE A 46 6.81 14.72 -5.36
N ALA A 47 6.53 14.30 -4.12
CA ALA A 47 5.22 14.44 -3.50
C ALA A 47 5.20 15.63 -2.51
N GLU A 48 4.21 16.52 -2.65
CA GLU A 48 3.93 17.54 -1.63
C GLU A 48 3.46 16.90 -0.31
N ALA A 49 2.59 15.89 -0.42
CA ALA A 49 2.02 15.18 0.72
C ALA A 49 1.83 13.69 0.41
N ILE A 50 1.90 12.87 1.45
CA ILE A 50 1.60 11.44 1.37
C ILE A 50 0.38 11.15 2.24
N LEU A 51 -0.69 10.72 1.59
CA LEU A 51 -1.94 10.35 2.23
C LEU A 51 -2.01 8.82 2.33
N CYS A 52 -1.84 8.29 3.54
CA CYS A 52 -2.06 6.86 3.79
C CYS A 52 -3.57 6.58 3.80
N VAL A 53 -4.05 5.76 2.86
CA VAL A 53 -5.47 5.43 2.72
C VAL A 53 -5.70 3.98 3.14
N ASN A 54 -6.65 3.77 4.07
CA ASN A 54 -7.18 2.43 4.30
C ASN A 54 -8.16 2.08 3.16
N SER A 55 -7.84 1.05 2.39
CA SER A 55 -8.68 0.57 1.28
C SER A 55 -9.10 -0.87 1.54
N PRO A 56 -10.34 -1.28 1.23
CA PRO A 56 -10.71 -2.69 1.27
C PRO A 56 -9.87 -3.51 0.27
N GLY A 57 -9.66 -4.78 0.56
CA GLY A 57 -9.01 -5.71 -0.37
C GLY A 57 -8.31 -6.88 0.30
N ALA A 58 -7.63 -7.68 -0.53
CA ALA A 58 -6.96 -8.92 -0.09
C ALA A 58 -5.82 -8.69 0.93
N HIS A 59 -5.29 -7.47 1.02
CA HIS A 59 -4.30 -7.10 2.01
C HIS A 59 -4.95 -6.24 3.09
N VAL A 60 -5.39 -6.91 4.16
CA VAL A 60 -5.92 -6.27 5.37
C VAL A 60 -4.78 -5.55 6.09
N SER A 61 -4.97 -4.26 6.38
CA SER A 61 -3.92 -3.43 7.00
C SER A 61 -3.94 -3.51 8.52
N ASP A 62 -5.12 -3.68 9.12
CA ASP A 62 -5.26 -3.91 10.55
C ASP A 62 -5.38 -5.41 10.83
N PRO A 63 -4.38 -6.05 11.46
CA PRO A 63 -4.47 -7.47 11.75
C PRO A 63 -5.62 -7.82 12.71
N ALA A 64 -6.15 -6.85 13.47
CA ALA A 64 -7.34 -7.08 14.31
C ALA A 64 -8.62 -7.36 13.52
N GLU A 65 -8.66 -7.02 12.23
CA GLU A 65 -9.77 -7.33 11.32
C GLU A 65 -9.67 -8.76 10.74
N LEU A 66 -8.56 -9.47 10.96
CA LEU A 66 -8.37 -10.83 10.48
C LEU A 66 -9.04 -11.86 11.40
N SER A 67 -9.78 -12.78 10.80
CA SER A 67 -10.44 -13.90 11.47
C SER A 67 -9.48 -15.04 11.80
N TYR A 68 -8.56 -14.82 12.74
CA TYR A 68 -7.62 -15.85 13.16
C TYR A 68 -8.34 -17.07 13.76
N SER A 69 -8.02 -18.28 13.25
CA SER A 69 -8.53 -19.54 13.77
C SER A 69 -7.60 -20.19 14.80
N HIS A 70 -6.28 -20.04 14.66
CA HIS A 70 -5.28 -20.76 15.45
C HIS A 70 -4.33 -19.86 16.25
N LEU A 71 -4.71 -18.60 16.48
CA LEU A 71 -3.90 -17.70 17.31
C LEU A 71 -4.05 -18.08 18.79
N ARG A 72 -2.93 -18.21 19.51
CA ARG A 72 -2.94 -18.54 20.93
C ARG A 72 -3.74 -17.50 21.74
N PRO A 73 -4.50 -17.93 22.76
CA PRO A 73 -5.16 -17.01 23.68
C PRO A 73 -4.17 -16.01 24.30
N GLY A 74 -4.62 -14.77 24.52
CA GLY A 74 -3.82 -13.71 25.14
C GLY A 74 -2.85 -12.97 24.20
N ILE A 75 -2.69 -13.39 22.94
CA ILE A 75 -1.86 -12.67 21.97
C ILE A 75 -2.58 -11.38 21.52
N ARG A 76 -1.88 -10.24 21.58
CA ARG A 76 -2.37 -8.96 21.05
C ARG A 76 -2.46 -9.00 19.53
N LEU A 77 -3.58 -8.56 18.97
CA LEU A 77 -3.82 -8.53 17.52
C LEU A 77 -3.09 -7.37 16.83
N ARG A 78 -2.79 -6.29 17.55
CA ARG A 78 -2.01 -5.15 17.08
C ARG A 78 -1.30 -4.47 18.27
N PRO A 79 -0.30 -3.62 18.05
CA PRO A 79 0.31 -2.83 19.12
C PRO A 79 -0.75 -2.09 19.93
N MET A 80 -0.72 -2.23 21.25
CA MET A 80 -1.70 -1.63 22.16
C MET A 80 -3.17 -2.03 21.88
N GLY A 81 -3.41 -3.11 21.14
CA GLY A 81 -4.73 -3.59 20.74
C GLY A 81 -5.31 -4.69 21.64
N PRO A 82 -6.51 -5.19 21.29
CA PRO A 82 -7.16 -6.27 22.01
C PRO A 82 -6.34 -7.56 21.92
N THR A 83 -6.52 -8.43 22.91
CA THR A 83 -5.98 -9.78 22.91
C THR A 83 -6.98 -10.76 22.29
N ARG A 84 -6.47 -11.82 21.66
CA ARG A 84 -7.28 -12.98 21.32
C ARG A 84 -7.89 -13.55 22.61
N ALA A 85 -9.22 -13.67 22.62
CA ALA A 85 -9.98 -14.34 23.66
C ALA A 85 -9.49 -15.78 23.87
#